data_AF-A0A6P2AR20-F1
#
_entry.id   AF-A0A6P2AR20-F1
#
_cell.length_a   1.000
_cell.length_b   1.000
_cell.length_c   1.000
_cell.angle_alpha   90.00
_cell.angle_beta   90.00
_cell.angle_gamma   90.00
#
_symmetry.space_group_name_H-M   'P 1'
#
loop_
_entity.id
_entity.type
_entity.pdbx_description
1 polymer ?
#
loop_
_entity_poly.entity_id
_entity_poly.type
_entity_poly.pdbx_seq_one_letter_code
_entity_poly.pdbx_strand_id
1 'polypeptide(L)'
;MLVLILLWLLLFALTFTIGLGFLQILRADCLSRQGDRLIIALWLGLFTLAWALFTLSLVVPLSPWVGLAVAGVLMAIAFSQTQTRRESLTLLKNLISLPWPWKIAGVGLTLATAFFSAQGIIWFDTGLYHYQAIEWLRQYGTVPGLALIHERFSTNSSWFALAAPLNFGIFNAKITACLGGFTFLIGLLQTAIVLYRILHKTEQFTDWFLGLAMFLIIPTLFWSSLPFSISPDQPIIFVTVITAWVMLIILDKRTSSQDQSIMIPLILTATGTTIKLSALPLVVLTFCFYVLNQSNTNWTINFNINITHQINQYLKLIFKPSIQGALFATILISPLLIFNIFTSGCMLFPSSLFCFNLPWSLSLTKVQESYQEIKAWNRWIGAEPTGETLGWVQPWIESERQFAFLILCSVITLGLLLIYDRKIVIKGKYYVIIMGTAGLIYVLTSAPTWRFGLGYACLLPAFLLAEYCYRHSRKRILSVLVISGTANAWLELTSPSFLLIFTLTFLSIVATYFYQKINRWQFFTVLSMLSFLIIGRHYLLTYAHNRINVKIHPLFPPSLQETHPPHEFRALQTHDITYFVPTDGTELCWAAPLPCTYALSDENIQLRDPARGLAGGFVRIRQ
;
A
#
# COMPACT_ATOMS: atom_id res chain seq x y z
N MET A 1 -11.59 10.02 17.83
CA MET A 1 -11.44 8.55 17.79
C MET A 1 -12.74 7.90 17.32
N LEU A 2 -13.87 8.18 17.97
CA LEU A 2 -15.18 7.60 17.63
C LEU A 2 -15.55 7.79 16.14
N VAL A 3 -15.33 8.99 15.59
CA VAL A 3 -15.62 9.27 14.17
C VAL A 3 -14.81 8.38 13.24
N LEU A 4 -13.51 8.18 13.51
CA LEU A 4 -12.68 7.27 12.71
C LEU A 4 -13.20 5.84 12.76
N ILE A 5 -13.62 5.37 13.93
CA ILE A 5 -14.18 4.02 14.11
C ILE A 5 -15.48 3.86 13.33
N LEU A 6 -16.38 4.84 13.38
CA LEU A 6 -17.63 4.82 12.60
C LEU A 6 -17.36 4.80 11.09
N LEU A 7 -16.39 5.61 10.63
CA LEU A 7 -15.94 5.59 9.24
C LEU A 7 -15.31 4.25 8.85
N TRP A 8 -14.52 3.63 9.72
CA TRP A 8 -13.95 2.31 9.48
C TRP A 8 -15.00 1.21 9.44
N LEU A 9 -16.05 1.28 10.26
CA LEU A 9 -17.18 0.35 10.17
C LEU A 9 -17.92 0.51 8.84
N LEU A 10 -18.14 1.75 8.39
CA LEU A 10 -18.72 2.03 7.07
C LEU A 10 -17.81 1.48 5.96
N LEU A 11 -16.52 1.84 5.95
CA LEU A 11 -15.56 1.37 4.96
C LEU A 11 -15.43 -0.16 4.96
N PHE A 12 -15.43 -0.80 6.12
CA PHE A 12 -15.44 -2.24 6.25
C PHE A 12 -16.67 -2.85 5.55
N ALA A 13 -17.87 -2.35 5.85
CA ALA A 13 -19.10 -2.87 5.24
C ALA A 13 -19.11 -2.69 3.71
N LEU A 14 -18.72 -1.51 3.22
CA LEU A 14 -18.64 -1.19 1.80
C LEU A 14 -17.61 -2.08 1.09
N THR A 15 -16.36 -2.05 1.54
CA THR A 15 -15.25 -2.75 0.87
C THR A 15 -15.39 -4.26 0.96
N PHE A 16 -15.83 -4.80 2.12
CA PHE A 16 -16.10 -6.23 2.24
C PHE A 16 -17.17 -6.70 1.26
N THR A 17 -18.29 -5.98 1.15
CA THR A 17 -19.40 -6.34 0.27
C THR A 17 -18.98 -6.28 -1.20
N ILE A 18 -18.34 -5.19 -1.62
CA ILE A 18 -17.87 -5.01 -3.00
C ILE A 18 -16.87 -6.11 -3.36
N GLY A 19 -15.89 -6.37 -2.49
CA GLY A 19 -14.89 -7.41 -2.73
C GLY A 19 -15.45 -8.82 -2.73
N LEU A 20 -16.42 -9.14 -1.87
CA LEU A 20 -17.14 -10.41 -1.95
C LEU A 20 -17.83 -10.56 -3.31
N GLY A 21 -18.49 -9.51 -3.80
CA GLY A 21 -19.10 -9.51 -5.13
C GLY A 21 -18.12 -9.90 -6.23
N PHE A 22 -16.88 -9.40 -6.18
CA PHE A 22 -15.80 -9.82 -7.09
C PHE A 22 -15.39 -11.27 -6.91
N LEU A 23 -15.22 -11.73 -5.66
CA LEU A 23 -14.85 -13.13 -5.39
C LEU A 23 -15.92 -14.11 -5.91
N GLN A 24 -17.19 -13.73 -5.86
CA GLN A 24 -18.30 -14.52 -6.41
C GLN A 24 -18.35 -14.51 -7.94
N ILE A 25 -18.14 -13.34 -8.58
CA ILE A 25 -18.04 -13.24 -10.05
C ILE A 25 -16.91 -14.13 -10.57
N LEU A 26 -15.77 -14.12 -9.88
CA LEU A 26 -14.60 -14.92 -10.26
C LEU A 26 -14.68 -16.39 -9.82
N ARG A 27 -15.74 -16.79 -9.09
CA ARG A 27 -15.91 -18.13 -8.52
C ARG A 27 -14.64 -18.60 -7.80
N ALA A 28 -14.09 -17.73 -6.95
CA ALA A 28 -12.83 -17.96 -6.25
C ALA A 28 -13.01 -18.93 -5.07
N ASP A 29 -13.37 -20.17 -5.39
CA ASP A 29 -13.69 -21.23 -4.42
C ASP A 29 -12.44 -21.78 -3.73
N CYS A 30 -11.27 -21.64 -4.36
CA CYS A 30 -9.98 -22.00 -3.75
C CYS A 30 -9.69 -21.20 -2.46
N LEU A 31 -10.30 -20.01 -2.30
CA LEU A 31 -10.25 -19.16 -1.11
C LEU A 31 -11.37 -19.53 -0.13
N SER A 32 -11.34 -20.77 0.35
CA SER A 32 -12.40 -21.37 1.17
C SER A 32 -12.36 -20.97 2.66
N ARG A 33 -11.19 -20.59 3.18
CA ARG A 33 -11.05 -20.19 4.59
C ARG A 33 -11.67 -18.81 4.79
N GLN A 34 -12.64 -18.72 5.70
CA GLN A 34 -13.39 -17.48 5.95
C GLN A 34 -12.49 -16.27 6.25
N GLY A 35 -11.43 -16.45 7.05
CA GLY A 35 -10.50 -15.36 7.34
C GLY A 35 -9.71 -14.89 6.11
N ASP A 36 -9.34 -15.80 5.20
CA ASP A 36 -8.62 -15.43 3.98
C ASP A 36 -9.56 -14.69 3.02
N ARG A 37 -10.76 -15.24 2.87
CA ARG A 37 -11.83 -14.67 2.06
C ARG A 37 -12.22 -13.26 2.54
N LEU A 38 -12.31 -13.06 3.86
CA LEU A 38 -12.56 -11.75 4.48
C LEU A 38 -11.48 -10.74 4.09
N ILE A 39 -10.21 -11.07 4.32
CA ILE A 39 -9.11 -10.13 4.06
C ILE A 39 -9.00 -9.79 2.58
N ILE A 40 -9.07 -10.79 1.69
CA ILE A 40 -8.97 -10.57 0.24
C ILE A 40 -10.16 -9.75 -0.26
N ALA A 41 -11.37 -9.99 0.26
CA ALA A 41 -12.54 -9.16 -0.05
C ALA A 41 -12.33 -7.70 0.36
N LEU A 42 -11.81 -7.44 1.57
CA LEU A 42 -11.55 -6.07 2.02
C LEU A 42 -10.58 -5.33 1.08
N TRP A 43 -9.46 -5.97 0.70
CA TRP A 43 -8.49 -5.37 -0.22
C TRP A 43 -9.04 -5.17 -1.64
N LEU A 44 -9.73 -6.18 -2.19
CA LEU A 44 -10.36 -6.07 -3.50
C LEU A 44 -11.40 -4.96 -3.55
N GLY A 45 -12.28 -4.87 -2.55
CA GLY A 45 -13.30 -3.83 -2.52
C GLY A 45 -12.73 -2.44 -2.28
N LEU A 46 -11.69 -2.31 -1.44
CA LEU A 46 -10.98 -1.05 -1.21
C LEU A 46 -10.37 -0.52 -2.51
N PHE A 47 -9.66 -1.37 -3.24
CA PHE A 47 -8.97 -0.98 -4.48
C PHE A 47 -9.97 -0.73 -5.62
N THR A 48 -11.05 -1.50 -5.68
CA THR A 48 -12.14 -1.26 -6.63
C THR A 48 -12.80 0.09 -6.37
N LEU A 49 -13.14 0.41 -5.12
CA LEU A 49 -13.80 1.66 -4.77
C LEU A 49 -12.89 2.86 -5.08
N ALA A 50 -11.60 2.76 -4.72
CA ALA A 50 -10.58 3.76 -5.07
C ALA A 50 -10.49 3.97 -6.59
N TRP A 51 -10.38 2.87 -7.36
CA TRP A 51 -10.31 2.90 -8.82
C TRP A 51 -11.55 3.51 -9.46
N ALA A 52 -12.74 3.16 -8.99
CA ALA A 52 -14.01 3.66 -9.52
C ALA A 52 -14.16 5.17 -9.28
N LEU A 53 -13.84 5.65 -8.08
CA LEU A 53 -13.85 7.07 -7.75
C LEU A 53 -12.81 7.84 -8.58
N PHE A 54 -11.60 7.29 -8.72
CA PHE A 54 -10.56 7.93 -9.52
C PHE A 54 -10.94 8.02 -11.00
N THR A 55 -11.53 6.97 -11.55
CA THR A 55 -12.06 6.98 -12.93
C THR A 55 -13.12 8.05 -13.10
N LEU A 56 -14.05 8.16 -12.16
CA LEU A 56 -15.10 9.15 -12.20
C LEU A 56 -14.59 10.59 -12.02
N SER A 57 -13.47 10.76 -11.29
CA SER A 57 -12.81 12.06 -11.09
C SER A 57 -12.31 12.71 -12.38
N LEU A 58 -12.16 11.93 -13.46
CA LEU A 58 -11.83 12.46 -14.79
C LEU A 58 -12.92 13.38 -15.35
N VAL A 59 -14.16 13.25 -14.86
CA VAL A 59 -15.33 13.92 -15.45
C VAL A 59 -16.06 14.79 -14.42
N VAL A 60 -16.08 14.39 -13.15
CA VAL A 60 -16.81 15.12 -12.09
C VAL A 60 -16.00 15.23 -10.81
N PRO A 61 -16.18 16.32 -10.03
CA PRO A 61 -15.58 16.46 -8.71
C PRO A 61 -16.13 15.43 -7.72
N LEU A 62 -15.27 14.96 -6.81
CA LEU A 62 -15.58 13.89 -5.86
C LEU A 62 -16.22 14.41 -4.57
N SER A 63 -17.48 14.83 -4.67
CA SER A 63 -18.28 15.20 -3.51
C SER A 63 -18.69 13.97 -2.66
N PRO A 64 -19.12 14.16 -1.40
CA PRO A 64 -19.66 13.06 -0.58
C PRO A 64 -20.82 12.31 -1.26
N TRP A 65 -21.68 13.02 -1.98
CA TRP A 65 -22.81 12.42 -2.69
C TRP A 65 -22.37 11.54 -3.85
N VAL A 66 -21.35 11.97 -4.60
CA VAL A 66 -20.72 11.15 -5.65
C VAL A 66 -20.09 9.90 -5.03
N GLY A 67 -19.38 10.05 -3.90
CA GLY A 67 -18.84 8.93 -3.15
C GLY A 67 -19.90 7.90 -2.74
N LEU A 68 -21.00 8.36 -2.15
CA LEU A 68 -22.13 7.52 -1.74
C LEU A 68 -22.83 6.86 -2.93
N ALA A 69 -23.01 7.57 -4.05
CA ALA A 69 -23.62 7.03 -5.25
C ALA A 69 -22.79 5.89 -5.84
N VAL A 70 -21.47 6.09 -5.99
CA VAL A 70 -20.55 5.05 -6.49
C VAL A 70 -20.54 3.84 -5.57
N ALA A 71 -20.40 4.05 -4.25
CA ALA A 71 -20.44 2.97 -3.28
C ALA A 71 -21.77 2.21 -3.31
N GLY A 72 -22.89 2.92 -3.43
CA GLY A 72 -24.23 2.35 -3.52
C GLY A 72 -24.44 1.50 -4.77
N VAL A 73 -23.99 1.97 -5.94
CA VAL A 73 -24.05 1.22 -7.20
C VAL A 73 -23.20 -0.06 -7.12
N LEU A 74 -21.96 0.04 -6.64
CA LEU A 74 -21.08 -1.13 -6.50
C LEU A 74 -21.65 -2.16 -5.50
N MET A 75 -22.22 -1.70 -4.39
CA MET A 75 -22.91 -2.58 -3.44
C MET A 75 -24.16 -3.23 -4.04
N ALA A 76 -24.96 -2.48 -4.82
CA ALA A 76 -26.14 -3.03 -5.48
C ALA A 76 -25.76 -4.14 -6.47
N ILE A 77 -24.68 -3.93 -7.25
CA ILE A 77 -24.12 -4.96 -8.14
C ILE A 77 -23.66 -6.18 -7.33
N ALA A 78 -22.92 -5.98 -6.23
CA ALA A 78 -22.45 -7.08 -5.39
C ALA A 78 -23.61 -7.88 -4.75
N PHE A 79 -24.63 -7.19 -4.24
CA PHE A 79 -25.80 -7.81 -3.59
C PHE A 79 -26.83 -8.39 -4.56
N SER A 80 -26.77 -8.06 -5.85
CA SER A 80 -27.57 -8.76 -6.88
C SER A 80 -27.33 -10.28 -6.81
N GLN A 81 -26.12 -10.68 -6.42
CA GLN A 81 -25.73 -12.08 -6.24
C GLN A 81 -26.22 -12.62 -4.89
N THR A 82 -27.00 -13.70 -4.93
CA THR A 82 -27.56 -14.36 -3.73
C THR A 82 -26.46 -14.86 -2.79
N GLN A 83 -25.33 -15.32 -3.34
CA GLN A 83 -24.23 -15.85 -2.54
C GLN A 83 -23.54 -14.76 -1.71
N THR A 84 -23.34 -13.57 -2.27
CA THR A 84 -22.81 -12.40 -1.54
C THR A 84 -23.70 -12.08 -0.33
N ARG A 85 -25.03 -12.03 -0.52
CA ARG A 85 -25.98 -11.78 0.57
C ARG A 85 -25.86 -12.82 1.69
N ARG A 86 -25.78 -14.10 1.33
CA ARG A 86 -25.65 -15.22 2.30
C ARG A 86 -24.33 -15.17 3.05
N GLU A 87 -23.21 -14.91 2.37
CA GLU A 87 -21.89 -14.84 2.99
C GLU A 87 -21.75 -13.62 3.90
N SER A 88 -22.30 -12.45 3.52
CA SER A 88 -22.32 -11.27 4.39
C SER A 88 -23.11 -11.51 5.68
N LEU A 89 -24.27 -12.16 5.59
CA LEU A 89 -25.06 -12.55 6.77
C LEU A 89 -24.32 -13.60 7.63
N THR A 90 -23.61 -14.52 6.99
CA THR A 90 -22.82 -15.54 7.69
C THR A 90 -21.66 -14.90 8.45
N LEU A 91 -20.93 -13.95 7.84
CA LEU A 91 -19.89 -13.21 8.54
C LEU A 91 -20.46 -12.46 9.75
N LEU A 92 -21.58 -11.76 9.58
CA LEU A 92 -22.22 -11.01 10.67
C LEU A 92 -22.58 -11.95 11.84
N LYS A 93 -23.20 -13.10 11.55
CA LYS A 93 -23.49 -14.12 12.57
C LYS A 93 -22.22 -14.62 13.26
N ASN A 94 -21.16 -14.88 12.51
CA ASN A 94 -19.89 -15.37 13.05
C ASN A 94 -19.27 -14.33 13.98
N LEU A 95 -19.23 -13.05 13.58
CA LEU A 95 -18.72 -11.95 14.41
C LEU A 95 -19.52 -11.79 15.71
N ILE A 96 -20.86 -11.88 15.64
CA ILE A 96 -21.73 -11.83 16.82
C ILE A 96 -21.51 -13.05 17.72
N SER A 97 -21.26 -14.23 17.16
CA SER A 97 -20.99 -15.46 17.92
C SER A 97 -19.57 -15.57 18.48
N LEU A 98 -18.66 -14.64 18.16
CA LEU A 98 -17.28 -14.69 18.65
C LEU A 98 -17.25 -14.75 20.18
N PRO A 99 -16.39 -15.60 20.78
CA PRO A 99 -16.19 -15.61 22.23
C PRO A 99 -15.76 -14.23 22.74
N TRP A 100 -16.16 -13.89 23.97
CA TRP A 100 -15.91 -12.57 24.56
C TRP A 100 -14.44 -12.12 24.54
N PRO A 101 -13.40 -12.98 24.74
CA PRO A 101 -12.02 -12.52 24.72
C PRO A 101 -11.61 -11.98 23.35
N TRP A 102 -12.07 -12.62 22.27
CA TRP A 102 -11.78 -12.20 20.90
C TRP A 102 -12.51 -10.90 20.52
N LYS A 103 -13.73 -10.71 21.03
CA LYS A 103 -14.45 -9.43 20.90
C LYS A 103 -13.69 -8.30 21.59
N ILE A 104 -13.27 -8.51 22.84
CA ILE A 104 -12.49 -7.50 23.58
C ILE A 104 -11.16 -7.21 22.87
N ALA A 105 -10.46 -8.24 22.39
CA ALA A 105 -9.22 -8.06 21.64
C ALA A 105 -9.44 -7.25 20.35
N GLY A 106 -10.49 -7.54 19.57
CA GLY A 106 -10.83 -6.81 18.36
C GLY A 106 -11.20 -5.34 18.62
N VAL A 107 -11.99 -5.09 19.68
CA VAL A 107 -12.34 -3.73 20.11
C VAL A 107 -11.09 -2.98 20.60
N GLY A 108 -10.26 -3.62 21.42
CA GLY A 108 -9.01 -3.04 21.91
C GLY A 108 -8.05 -2.69 20.78
N LEU A 109 -7.89 -3.57 19.79
CA LEU A 109 -7.10 -3.32 18.60
C LEU A 109 -7.62 -2.12 17.81
N THR A 110 -8.93 -2.06 17.60
CA THR A 110 -9.59 -0.95 16.88
C THR A 110 -9.42 0.38 17.63
N LEU A 111 -9.60 0.37 18.96
CA LEU A 111 -9.40 1.55 19.81
C LEU A 111 -7.94 2.01 19.81
N ALA A 112 -6.98 1.08 19.87
CA ALA A 112 -5.56 1.40 19.80
C ALA A 112 -5.20 2.04 18.45
N THR A 113 -5.63 1.45 17.33
CA THR A 113 -5.40 2.04 16.00
C THR A 113 -6.08 3.41 15.89
N ALA A 114 -7.30 3.57 16.43
CA ALA A 114 -8.01 4.84 16.42
C ALA A 114 -7.33 5.90 17.29
N PHE A 115 -6.73 5.51 18.42
CA PHE A 115 -5.98 6.42 19.29
C PHE A 115 -4.79 7.03 18.55
N PHE A 116 -3.96 6.20 17.91
CA PHE A 116 -2.80 6.67 17.16
C PHE A 116 -3.20 7.43 15.88
N SER A 117 -4.24 6.97 15.18
CA SER A 117 -4.74 7.66 13.97
C SER A 117 -5.43 8.99 14.28
N ALA A 118 -5.78 9.26 15.54
CA ALA A 118 -6.41 10.50 15.97
C ALA A 118 -5.42 11.56 16.47
N GLN A 119 -4.11 11.30 16.40
CA GLN A 119 -3.08 12.28 16.74
C GLN A 119 -2.81 13.22 15.56
N GLY A 120 -2.06 14.30 15.81
CA GLY A 120 -1.63 15.20 14.74
C GLY A 120 -0.74 14.49 13.71
N ILE A 121 -0.89 14.86 12.44
CA ILE A 121 -0.16 14.21 11.35
C ILE A 121 1.23 14.82 11.26
N ILE A 122 2.27 14.00 11.35
CA ILE A 122 3.67 14.43 11.21
C ILE A 122 4.28 14.06 9.85
N TRP A 123 3.50 13.38 8.99
CA TRP A 123 4.01 12.89 7.71
C TRP A 123 4.19 14.06 6.72
N PHE A 124 5.44 14.30 6.32
CA PHE A 124 5.84 15.44 5.50
C PHE A 124 5.02 15.58 4.21
N ASP A 125 4.89 14.49 3.44
CA ASP A 125 4.18 14.55 2.14
C ASP A 125 2.70 14.90 2.29
N THR A 126 2.10 14.66 3.47
CA THR A 126 0.71 15.03 3.73
C THR A 126 0.53 16.54 3.79
N GLY A 127 1.49 17.24 4.39
CA GLY A 127 1.56 18.71 4.39
C GLY A 127 2.03 19.29 3.06
N LEU A 128 2.95 18.60 2.36
CA LEU A 128 3.46 19.04 1.07
C LEU A 128 2.38 19.04 -0.02
N TYR A 129 1.77 17.89 -0.31
CA TYR A 129 0.86 17.77 -1.45
C TYR A 129 -0.32 16.80 -1.28
N HIS A 130 -0.28 15.79 -0.38
CA HIS A 130 -1.35 14.78 -0.35
C HIS A 130 -2.71 15.40 -0.03
N TYR A 131 -2.77 16.27 0.99
CA TYR A 131 -4.03 16.90 1.36
C TYR A 131 -4.55 17.83 0.26
N GLN A 132 -3.67 18.61 -0.37
CA GLN A 132 -4.05 19.47 -1.48
C GLN A 132 -4.51 18.67 -2.71
N ALA A 133 -3.89 17.52 -3.00
CA ALA A 133 -4.33 16.62 -4.06
C ALA A 133 -5.74 16.07 -3.81
N ILE A 134 -6.07 15.76 -2.55
CA ILE A 134 -7.43 15.36 -2.14
C ILE A 134 -8.43 16.49 -2.37
N GLU A 135 -8.07 17.73 -1.99
CA GLU A 135 -8.93 18.89 -2.19
C GLU A 135 -9.15 19.23 -3.68
N TRP A 136 -8.13 19.07 -4.53
CA TRP A 136 -8.29 19.22 -5.98
C TRP A 136 -9.32 18.24 -6.54
N LEU A 137 -9.20 16.94 -6.20
CA LEU A 137 -10.13 15.91 -6.63
C LEU A 137 -11.55 16.16 -6.08
N ARG A 138 -11.67 16.65 -4.85
CA ARG A 138 -12.96 16.94 -4.21
C ARG A 138 -13.66 18.15 -4.82
N GLN A 139 -12.95 19.24 -5.07
CA GLN A 139 -13.53 20.51 -5.53
C GLN A 139 -13.70 20.57 -7.04
N TYR A 140 -12.74 20.03 -7.79
CA TYR A 140 -12.65 20.23 -9.24
C TYR A 140 -12.51 18.93 -10.04
N GLY A 141 -12.18 17.80 -9.41
CA GLY A 141 -11.88 16.55 -10.09
C GLY A 141 -10.51 16.63 -10.78
N THR A 142 -10.42 16.15 -12.01
CA THR A 142 -9.19 16.22 -12.82
C THR A 142 -9.08 17.56 -13.53
N VAL A 143 -8.10 18.35 -13.14
CA VAL A 143 -7.88 19.70 -13.69
C VAL A 143 -6.69 19.71 -14.65
N PRO A 144 -6.87 20.19 -15.90
CA PRO A 144 -5.77 20.23 -16.86
C PRO A 144 -4.65 21.18 -16.43
N GLY A 145 -3.40 20.76 -16.60
CA GLY A 145 -2.23 21.60 -16.27
C GLY A 145 -1.93 21.77 -14.79
N LEU A 146 -2.49 20.94 -13.90
CA LEU A 146 -2.16 20.99 -12.46
C LEU A 146 -0.66 20.88 -12.17
N ALA A 147 0.08 20.18 -13.02
CA ALA A 147 1.53 20.06 -12.87
C ALA A 147 2.27 21.40 -13.03
N LEU A 148 1.66 22.39 -13.68
CA LEU A 148 2.23 23.74 -13.82
C LEU A 148 2.20 24.52 -12.50
N ILE A 149 1.23 24.23 -11.63
CA ILE A 149 1.15 24.78 -10.27
C ILE A 149 2.18 24.09 -9.38
N HIS A 150 2.15 22.76 -9.36
CA HIS A 150 3.11 21.94 -8.63
C HIS A 150 3.18 20.56 -9.28
N GLU A 151 4.37 20.11 -9.68
CA GLU A 151 4.56 18.88 -10.44
C GLU A 151 4.03 17.63 -9.70
N ARG A 152 4.06 17.65 -8.36
CA ARG A 152 3.57 16.54 -7.51
C ARG A 152 2.06 16.32 -7.63
N PHE A 153 1.27 17.30 -8.04
CA PHE A 153 -0.16 17.11 -8.31
C PHE A 153 -0.44 16.17 -9.50
N SER A 154 0.57 15.88 -10.32
CA SER A 154 0.50 14.86 -11.37
C SER A 154 1.01 13.48 -10.95
N THR A 155 1.50 13.35 -9.71
CA THR A 155 1.80 12.04 -9.08
C THR A 155 0.58 11.49 -8.34
N ASN A 156 -0.61 11.92 -8.76
CA ASN A 156 -1.87 11.70 -8.07
C ASN A 156 -2.28 10.23 -8.05
N SER A 157 -3.13 9.88 -7.10
CA SER A 157 -3.37 8.51 -6.68
C SER A 157 -4.86 8.23 -6.55
N SER A 158 -5.30 7.05 -7.00
CA SER A 158 -6.66 6.59 -6.70
C SER A 158 -6.92 6.46 -5.19
N TRP A 159 -5.86 6.40 -4.38
CA TRP A 159 -5.93 6.49 -2.93
C TRP A 159 -6.44 7.85 -2.42
N PHE A 160 -6.03 8.94 -3.07
CA PHE A 160 -6.52 10.29 -2.75
C PHE A 160 -7.96 10.48 -3.24
N ALA A 161 -8.31 9.88 -4.39
CA ALA A 161 -9.70 9.85 -4.86
C ALA A 161 -10.64 9.13 -3.89
N LEU A 162 -10.17 8.07 -3.23
CA LEU A 162 -10.94 7.40 -2.17
C LEU A 162 -11.14 8.28 -0.93
N ALA A 163 -10.17 9.15 -0.61
CA ALA A 163 -10.25 10.04 0.53
C ALA A 163 -11.12 11.29 0.28
N ALA A 164 -11.19 11.78 -0.97
CA ALA A 164 -11.85 13.03 -1.33
C ALA A 164 -13.33 13.14 -0.88
N PRO A 165 -14.19 12.12 -1.07
CA PRO A 165 -15.58 12.20 -0.61
C PRO A 165 -15.74 12.25 0.91
N LEU A 166 -14.72 11.82 1.68
CA LEU A 166 -14.76 11.85 3.15
C LEU A 166 -14.44 13.25 3.69
N ASN A 167 -13.66 14.04 2.97
CA ASN A 167 -13.13 15.32 3.43
C ASN A 167 -14.13 16.49 3.23
N PHE A 168 -15.26 16.48 3.93
CA PHE A 168 -16.30 17.51 3.78
C PHE A 168 -16.86 18.01 5.11
N GLY A 169 -17.29 19.27 5.14
CA GLY A 169 -18.00 19.88 6.28
C GLY A 169 -17.21 19.75 7.58
N ILE A 170 -17.83 19.18 8.61
CA ILE A 170 -17.22 18.96 9.94
C ILE A 170 -16.01 18.02 9.92
N PHE A 171 -15.85 17.20 8.89
CA PHE A 171 -14.73 16.27 8.75
C PHE A 171 -13.51 16.91 8.09
N ASN A 172 -13.67 18.09 7.48
CA ASN A 172 -12.65 18.73 6.68
C ASN A 172 -11.35 18.93 7.48
N ALA A 173 -10.23 18.48 6.94
CA ALA A 173 -8.89 18.53 7.54
C ALA A 173 -8.74 17.79 8.88
N LYS A 174 -9.74 17.03 9.34
CA LYS A 174 -9.70 16.31 10.63
C LYS A 174 -9.56 14.80 10.47
N ILE A 175 -9.93 14.22 9.33
CA ILE A 175 -9.94 12.76 9.12
C ILE A 175 -8.91 12.27 8.10
N THR A 176 -7.88 13.06 7.81
CA THR A 176 -6.87 12.75 6.78
C THR A 176 -6.19 11.40 7.01
N ALA A 177 -5.93 10.99 8.26
CA ALA A 177 -5.35 9.70 8.60
C ALA A 177 -6.32 8.50 8.51
N CYS A 178 -7.59 8.71 8.13
CA CYS A 178 -8.64 7.67 8.17
C CYS A 178 -8.28 6.43 7.35
N LEU A 179 -7.86 6.58 6.10
CA LEU A 179 -7.56 5.42 5.24
C LEU A 179 -6.26 4.71 5.62
N GLY A 180 -5.25 5.44 6.10
CA GLY A 180 -4.02 4.87 6.65
C GLY A 180 -4.31 4.00 7.88
N GLY A 181 -5.08 4.53 8.84
CA GLY A 181 -5.48 3.77 10.02
C GLY A 181 -6.35 2.55 9.68
N PHE A 182 -7.25 2.69 8.69
CA PHE A 182 -8.12 1.60 8.23
C PHE A 182 -7.30 0.44 7.65
N THR A 183 -6.38 0.72 6.72
CA THR A 183 -5.54 -0.34 6.11
C THR A 183 -4.56 -0.96 7.10
N PHE A 184 -4.07 -0.18 8.05
CA PHE A 184 -3.26 -0.71 9.14
C PHE A 184 -4.06 -1.66 10.03
N LEU A 185 -5.31 -1.31 10.35
CA LEU A 185 -6.24 -2.19 11.08
C LEU A 185 -6.49 -3.49 10.30
N ILE A 186 -6.68 -3.44 8.98
CA ILE A 186 -6.80 -4.65 8.14
C ILE A 186 -5.54 -5.53 8.26
N GLY A 187 -4.35 -4.95 8.17
CA GLY A 187 -3.08 -5.68 8.33
C GLY A 187 -2.91 -6.31 9.72
N LEU A 188 -3.33 -5.59 10.77
CA LEU A 188 -3.33 -6.12 12.15
C LEU A 188 -4.35 -7.25 12.32
N LEU A 189 -5.56 -7.12 11.76
CA LEU A 189 -6.57 -8.18 11.78
C LEU A 189 -6.09 -9.42 11.02
N GLN A 190 -5.44 -9.24 9.87
CA GLN A 190 -4.83 -10.32 9.11
C GLN A 190 -3.76 -11.05 9.93
N THR A 191 -2.90 -10.29 10.62
CA THR A 191 -1.89 -10.84 11.54
C THR A 191 -2.53 -11.59 12.70
N ALA A 192 -3.62 -11.07 13.28
CA ALA A 192 -4.36 -11.72 14.36
C ALA A 192 -5.01 -13.05 13.90
N ILE A 193 -5.57 -13.09 12.69
CA ILE A 193 -6.14 -14.31 12.10
C ILE A 193 -5.06 -15.38 11.92
N VAL A 194 -3.88 -15.00 11.39
CA VAL A 194 -2.73 -15.90 11.24
C VAL A 194 -2.25 -16.41 12.59
N LEU A 195 -2.05 -15.51 13.56
CA LEU A 195 -1.62 -15.88 14.90
C LEU A 195 -2.61 -16.83 15.56
N TYR A 196 -3.92 -16.55 15.44
CA TYR A 196 -4.96 -17.44 15.93
C TYR A 196 -4.80 -18.86 15.38
N ARG A 197 -4.58 -19.00 14.06
CA ARG A 197 -4.42 -20.31 13.41
C ARG A 197 -3.18 -21.05 13.90
N ILE A 198 -2.05 -20.36 14.04
CA ILE A 198 -0.79 -20.91 14.57
C ILE A 198 -0.97 -21.40 16.02
N LEU A 199 -1.64 -20.60 16.86
CA LEU A 199 -1.91 -20.95 18.25
C LEU A 199 -2.83 -22.17 18.38
N HIS A 200 -3.84 -22.26 17.51
CA HIS A 200 -4.84 -23.34 17.49
C HIS A 200 -4.44 -24.55 16.64
N LYS A 201 -3.22 -24.57 16.09
CA LYS A 201 -2.69 -25.69 15.33
C LYS A 201 -3.38 -25.94 13.97
N THR A 202 -3.96 -24.91 13.37
CA THR A 202 -4.67 -24.98 12.08
C THR A 202 -3.96 -24.20 10.98
N GLU A 203 -2.68 -23.91 11.19
CA GLU A 203 -1.85 -23.15 10.26
C GLU A 203 -1.48 -23.95 9.00
N GLN A 204 -1.30 -23.22 7.91
CA GLN A 204 -0.74 -23.68 6.63
C GLN A 204 0.58 -22.95 6.37
N PHE A 205 1.37 -23.42 5.40
CA PHE A 205 2.60 -22.72 4.98
C PHE A 205 2.35 -21.24 4.66
N THR A 206 1.23 -20.94 3.99
CA THR A 206 0.84 -19.57 3.62
C THR A 206 0.53 -18.69 4.83
N ASP A 207 0.10 -19.25 5.96
CA ASP A 207 -0.07 -18.52 7.21
C ASP A 207 1.30 -18.11 7.78
N TRP A 208 2.29 -19.00 7.77
CA TRP A 208 3.66 -18.68 8.19
C TRP A 208 4.29 -17.59 7.34
N PHE A 209 4.21 -17.74 6.01
CA PHE A 209 4.72 -16.75 5.06
C PHE A 209 4.13 -15.38 5.32
N LEU A 210 2.80 -15.30 5.40
CA LEU A 210 2.10 -14.06 5.60
C LEU A 210 2.39 -13.44 6.98
N GLY A 211 2.37 -14.25 8.04
CA GLY A 211 2.65 -13.77 9.41
C GLY A 211 4.07 -13.21 9.55
N LEU A 212 5.06 -13.88 8.95
CA LEU A 212 6.45 -13.42 8.98
C LEU A 212 6.65 -12.17 8.11
N ALA A 213 6.02 -12.08 6.94
CA ALA A 213 6.06 -10.87 6.12
C ALA A 213 5.44 -9.67 6.86
N MET A 214 4.28 -9.85 7.50
CA MET A 214 3.63 -8.81 8.31
C MET A 214 4.46 -8.42 9.54
N PHE A 215 5.15 -9.38 10.16
CA PHE A 215 6.07 -9.13 11.27
C PHE A 215 7.26 -8.26 10.87
N LEU A 216 7.73 -8.35 9.62
CA LEU A 216 8.76 -7.47 9.08
C LEU A 216 8.21 -6.08 8.69
N ILE A 217 6.97 -6.00 8.22
CA ILE A 217 6.36 -4.75 7.72
C ILE A 217 5.82 -3.86 8.84
N ILE A 218 4.95 -4.41 9.71
CA ILE A 218 4.16 -3.63 10.68
C ILE A 218 5.02 -2.75 11.59
N PRO A 219 6.15 -3.24 12.15
CA PRO A 219 7.02 -2.40 12.96
C PRO A 219 7.60 -1.20 12.21
N THR A 220 8.04 -1.39 10.95
CA THR A 220 8.58 -0.31 10.10
C THR A 220 7.52 0.74 9.77
N LEU A 221 6.30 0.29 9.46
CA LEU A 221 5.17 1.20 9.24
C LEU A 221 4.87 2.02 10.49
N PHE A 222 4.77 1.36 11.65
CA PHE A 222 4.47 2.06 12.90
C PHE A 222 5.60 3.04 13.27
N TRP A 223 6.86 2.62 13.14
CA TRP A 223 8.05 3.43 13.46
C TRP A 223 8.07 4.76 12.70
N SER A 224 7.70 4.73 11.42
CA SER A 224 7.63 5.89 10.54
C SER A 224 6.36 6.73 10.72
N SER A 225 5.43 6.31 11.58
CA SER A 225 4.09 6.89 11.73
C SER A 225 3.28 6.92 10.42
N LEU A 226 3.69 6.16 9.40
CA LEU A 226 3.05 6.09 8.10
C LEU A 226 1.55 5.69 8.16
N PRO A 227 1.13 4.74 9.04
CA PRO A 227 -0.27 4.42 9.24
C PRO A 227 -1.16 5.58 9.65
N PHE A 228 -0.58 6.61 10.26
CA PHE A 228 -1.30 7.76 10.81
C PHE A 228 -1.22 8.95 9.84
N SER A 229 -1.20 8.65 8.55
CA SER A 229 -1.17 9.59 7.44
C SER A 229 -2.09 9.11 6.31
N ILE A 230 -2.09 9.83 5.18
CA ILE A 230 -2.78 9.41 3.95
C ILE A 230 -1.81 8.88 2.88
N SER A 231 -0.60 8.46 3.26
CA SER A 231 0.41 8.03 2.31
C SER A 231 -0.04 6.82 1.46
N PRO A 232 0.13 6.88 0.11
CA PRO A 232 -0.17 5.75 -0.78
C PRO A 232 0.87 4.62 -0.67
N ASP A 233 1.96 4.80 0.08
CA ASP A 233 3.04 3.82 0.22
C ASP A 233 2.55 2.56 0.95
N GLN A 234 1.80 2.75 2.04
CA GLN A 234 1.29 1.68 2.88
C GLN A 234 0.42 0.66 2.12
N PRO A 235 -0.64 1.04 1.37
CA PRO A 235 -1.45 0.06 0.66
C PRO A 235 -0.65 -0.73 -0.38
N ILE A 236 0.39 -0.16 -0.99
CA ILE A 236 1.25 -0.87 -1.96
C ILE A 236 2.17 -1.87 -1.28
N ILE A 237 2.74 -1.52 -0.13
CA ILE A 237 3.55 -2.45 0.68
C ILE A 237 2.70 -3.68 1.05
N PHE A 238 1.48 -3.47 1.56
CA PHE A 238 0.58 -4.57 1.89
C PHE A 238 0.17 -5.38 0.67
N VAL A 239 -0.24 -4.75 -0.44
CA VAL A 239 -0.70 -5.47 -1.63
C VAL A 239 0.41 -6.28 -2.28
N THR A 240 1.67 -5.85 -2.18
CA THR A 240 2.82 -6.67 -2.63
C THR A 240 2.82 -8.04 -1.93
N VAL A 241 2.72 -8.06 -0.60
CA VAL A 241 2.70 -9.30 0.19
C VAL A 241 1.41 -10.10 -0.04
N ILE A 242 0.27 -9.43 -0.09
CA ILE A 242 -1.03 -10.09 -0.30
C ILE A 242 -1.08 -10.75 -1.67
N THR A 243 -0.53 -10.11 -2.70
CA THR A 243 -0.44 -10.67 -4.05
C THR A 243 0.37 -11.97 -4.04
N ALA A 244 1.57 -11.95 -3.45
CA ALA A 244 2.41 -13.15 -3.31
C ALA A 244 1.67 -14.27 -2.52
N TRP A 245 1.04 -13.92 -1.41
CA TRP A 245 0.28 -14.85 -0.58
C TRP A 245 -0.91 -15.49 -1.32
N VAL A 246 -1.69 -14.69 -2.07
CA VAL A 246 -2.81 -15.17 -2.88
C VAL A 246 -2.34 -16.09 -4.01
N MET A 247 -1.24 -15.76 -4.69
CA MET A 247 -0.66 -16.63 -5.72
C MET A 247 -0.28 -18.00 -5.16
N LEU A 248 0.31 -18.05 -3.96
CA LEU A 248 0.63 -19.31 -3.28
C LEU A 248 -0.64 -20.13 -2.98
N ILE A 249 -1.72 -19.50 -2.51
CA ILE A 249 -2.98 -20.21 -2.23
C ILE A 249 -3.61 -20.74 -3.53
N ILE A 250 -3.68 -19.92 -4.58
CA ILE A 250 -4.30 -20.30 -5.85
C ILE A 250 -3.57 -21.50 -6.46
N LEU A 251 -2.24 -21.47 -6.54
CA LEU A 251 -1.49 -22.57 -7.12
C LEU A 251 -1.56 -23.87 -6.30
N ASP A 252 -1.76 -23.76 -4.98
CA ASP A 252 -1.91 -24.92 -4.12
C ASP A 252 -3.30 -25.56 -4.24
N LYS A 253 -4.36 -24.73 -4.22
CA LYS A 253 -5.75 -25.19 -4.01
C LYS A 253 -6.67 -25.12 -5.22
N ARG A 254 -6.32 -24.41 -6.29
CA ARG A 254 -7.18 -24.30 -7.48
C ARG A 254 -7.24 -25.65 -8.19
N THR A 255 -8.43 -26.23 -8.25
CA THR A 255 -8.68 -27.52 -8.90
C THR A 255 -9.67 -27.41 -10.05
N SER A 256 -10.64 -26.50 -9.96
CA SER A 256 -11.69 -26.32 -10.97
C SER A 256 -11.23 -25.45 -12.13
N SER A 257 -11.60 -25.84 -13.36
CA SER A 257 -11.39 -25.02 -14.57
C SER A 257 -12.30 -23.79 -14.63
N GLN A 258 -13.40 -23.79 -13.87
CA GLN A 258 -14.32 -22.65 -13.79
C GLN A 258 -13.86 -21.58 -12.81
N ASP A 259 -12.93 -21.91 -11.91
CA ASP A 259 -12.37 -20.98 -10.92
C ASP A 259 -11.45 -19.97 -11.65
N GLN A 260 -11.84 -18.69 -11.64
CA GLN A 260 -11.11 -17.56 -12.23
C GLN A 260 -10.32 -16.76 -11.18
N SER A 261 -10.07 -17.32 -9.98
CA SER A 261 -9.27 -16.70 -8.92
C SER A 261 -7.89 -16.23 -9.37
N ILE A 262 -7.32 -16.87 -10.40
CA ILE A 262 -6.05 -16.48 -11.02
C ILE A 262 -6.03 -15.04 -11.56
N MET A 263 -7.20 -14.43 -11.83
CA MET A 263 -7.29 -13.01 -12.17
C MET A 263 -7.01 -12.09 -10.97
N ILE A 264 -7.27 -12.54 -9.72
CA ILE A 264 -7.20 -11.70 -8.51
C ILE A 264 -5.86 -10.96 -8.37
N PRO A 265 -4.68 -11.60 -8.50
CA PRO A 265 -3.39 -10.91 -8.47
C PRO A 265 -3.27 -9.79 -9.52
N LEU A 266 -3.77 -10.02 -10.74
CA LEU A 266 -3.73 -9.01 -11.80
C LEU A 266 -4.66 -7.83 -11.49
N ILE A 267 -5.87 -8.09 -10.95
CA ILE A 267 -6.79 -7.03 -10.53
C ILE A 267 -6.15 -6.16 -9.45
N LEU A 268 -5.62 -6.78 -8.39
CA LEU A 268 -5.02 -6.09 -7.25
C LEU A 268 -3.84 -5.22 -7.65
N THR A 269 -2.97 -5.71 -8.54
CA THR A 269 -1.76 -4.99 -8.94
C THR A 269 -2.02 -3.94 -10.01
N ALA A 270 -2.95 -4.18 -10.95
CA ALA A 270 -3.35 -3.19 -11.95
C ALA A 270 -4.05 -2.00 -11.29
N THR A 271 -5.00 -2.25 -10.38
CA THR A 271 -5.61 -1.19 -9.57
C THR A 271 -4.60 -0.57 -8.59
N GLY A 272 -3.69 -1.36 -8.01
CA GLY A 272 -2.58 -0.85 -7.20
C GLY A 272 -1.65 0.09 -7.95
N THR A 273 -1.46 -0.11 -9.26
CA THR A 273 -0.67 0.82 -10.09
C THR A 273 -1.31 2.20 -10.18
N THR A 274 -2.65 2.29 -10.14
CA THR A 274 -3.38 3.58 -10.06
C THR A 274 -3.24 4.26 -8.70
N ILE A 275 -2.90 3.51 -7.64
CA ILE A 275 -2.53 4.10 -6.35
C ILE A 275 -1.09 4.63 -6.43
N LYS A 276 -0.16 3.86 -6.99
CA LYS A 276 1.23 4.28 -7.11
C LYS A 276 1.94 3.52 -8.22
N LEU A 277 2.69 4.24 -9.05
CA LEU A 277 3.42 3.66 -10.19
C LEU A 277 4.48 2.63 -9.78
N SER A 278 4.94 2.64 -8.52
CA SER A 278 5.89 1.64 -7.99
C SER A 278 5.34 0.21 -7.95
N ALA A 279 4.03 0.02 -8.16
CA ALA A 279 3.41 -1.30 -8.32
C ALA A 279 3.48 -1.85 -9.76
N LEU A 280 3.97 -1.07 -10.74
CA LEU A 280 4.04 -1.47 -12.15
C LEU A 280 4.78 -2.81 -12.38
N PRO A 281 5.92 -3.12 -11.73
CA PRO A 281 6.56 -4.43 -11.87
C PRO A 281 5.64 -5.60 -11.47
N LEU A 282 4.76 -5.40 -10.49
CA LEU A 282 3.80 -6.42 -10.07
C LEU A 282 2.77 -6.72 -11.15
N VAL A 283 2.36 -5.72 -11.94
CA VAL A 283 1.42 -5.95 -13.05
C VAL A 283 2.03 -6.87 -14.09
N VAL A 284 3.29 -6.64 -14.48
CA VAL A 284 3.99 -7.50 -15.44
C VAL A 284 4.06 -8.94 -14.93
N LEU A 285 4.44 -9.12 -13.66
CA LEU A 285 4.57 -10.44 -13.06
C LEU A 285 3.24 -11.16 -12.90
N THR A 286 2.19 -10.46 -12.45
CA THR A 286 0.86 -11.06 -12.29
C THR A 286 0.15 -11.28 -13.62
N PHE A 287 0.45 -10.48 -14.65
CA PHE A 287 0.05 -10.75 -16.02
C PHE A 287 0.69 -12.04 -16.53
N CYS A 288 2.00 -12.22 -16.36
CA CYS A 288 2.67 -13.47 -16.69
C CYS A 288 2.08 -14.65 -15.91
N PHE A 289 1.85 -14.49 -14.61
CA PHE A 289 1.17 -15.50 -13.79
C PHE A 289 -0.22 -15.85 -14.33
N TYR A 290 -1.03 -14.86 -14.69
CA TYR A 290 -2.34 -15.08 -15.27
C TYR A 290 -2.23 -15.89 -16.58
N VAL A 291 -1.42 -15.44 -17.53
CA VAL A 291 -1.25 -16.10 -18.84
C VAL A 291 -0.75 -17.54 -18.69
N LEU A 292 0.25 -17.75 -17.83
CA LEU A 292 0.91 -19.05 -17.69
C LEU A 292 0.08 -20.09 -16.94
N ASN A 293 -0.80 -19.69 -16.01
CA ASN A 293 -1.57 -20.64 -15.20
C ASN A 293 -3.09 -20.63 -15.50
N GLN A 294 -3.55 -19.81 -16.46
CA GLN A 294 -4.98 -19.75 -16.84
C GLN A 294 -5.45 -21.09 -17.41
N SER A 295 -4.65 -21.65 -18.31
CA SER A 295 -4.85 -22.98 -18.88
C SER A 295 -4.52 -24.02 -17.81
N ASN A 296 -5.55 -24.67 -17.24
CA ASN A 296 -5.40 -25.79 -16.30
C ASN A 296 -4.85 -27.08 -16.96
N THR A 297 -4.39 -26.97 -18.21
CA THR A 297 -3.82 -28.05 -19.00
C THR A 297 -2.36 -28.21 -18.58
N ASN A 298 -2.04 -29.33 -17.91
CA ASN A 298 -0.65 -29.72 -17.66
C ASN A 298 0.04 -29.95 -19.02
N TRP A 299 0.68 -28.90 -19.54
CA TRP A 299 1.47 -29.03 -20.75
C TRP A 299 2.71 -29.86 -20.43
N THR A 300 2.75 -31.08 -20.96
CA THR A 300 3.91 -31.97 -20.88
C THR A 300 4.56 -32.03 -22.25
N ILE A 301 5.87 -31.78 -22.31
CA ILE A 301 6.67 -31.96 -23.53
C ILE A 301 6.61 -33.44 -23.90
N ASN A 302 5.96 -33.76 -25.01
CA ASN A 302 5.93 -35.12 -25.53
C ASN A 302 6.98 -35.23 -26.64
N PHE A 303 8.13 -35.84 -26.37
CA PHE A 303 9.22 -35.95 -27.34
C PHE A 303 8.85 -36.71 -28.64
N ASN A 304 7.69 -37.37 -28.69
CA ASN A 304 7.21 -38.08 -29.89
C ASN A 304 6.40 -37.20 -30.87
N ILE A 305 6.08 -35.95 -30.52
CA ILE A 305 5.35 -35.02 -31.40
C ILE A 305 6.33 -34.01 -32.00
N ASN A 306 6.14 -33.62 -33.26
CA ASN A 306 6.94 -32.57 -33.89
C ASN A 306 6.97 -31.30 -33.03
N ILE A 307 8.18 -30.83 -32.69
CA ILE A 307 8.44 -29.64 -31.85
C ILE A 307 7.64 -28.43 -32.35
N THR A 308 7.55 -28.24 -33.67
CA THR A 308 6.81 -27.11 -34.28
C THR A 308 5.32 -27.16 -33.95
N HIS A 309 4.73 -28.37 -33.93
CA HIS A 309 3.33 -28.55 -33.59
C HIS A 309 3.07 -28.33 -32.09
N GLN A 310 4.00 -28.76 -31.22
CA GLN A 310 3.91 -28.50 -29.77
C GLN A 310 4.01 -27.00 -29.44
N ILE A 311 4.95 -26.29 -30.08
CA ILE A 311 5.09 -24.83 -29.93
C ILE A 311 3.81 -24.12 -30.39
N ASN A 312 3.27 -24.49 -31.55
CA ASN A 312 2.03 -23.90 -32.06
C ASN A 312 0.83 -24.16 -31.16
N GLN A 313 0.73 -25.35 -30.55
CA GLN A 313 -0.31 -25.65 -29.55
C GLN A 313 -0.13 -24.80 -28.29
N TYR A 314 1.09 -24.67 -27.78
CA TYR A 314 1.38 -23.85 -26.61
C TYR A 314 1.09 -22.36 -26.86
N LEU A 315 1.52 -21.82 -28.01
CA LEU A 315 1.22 -20.45 -28.42
C LEU A 315 -0.29 -20.18 -28.50
N LYS A 316 -1.07 -21.12 -29.03
CA LYS A 316 -2.54 -21.02 -29.05
C LYS A 316 -3.15 -21.02 -27.64
N LEU A 317 -2.59 -21.80 -26.71
CA LEU A 317 -3.05 -21.84 -25.31
C LEU A 317 -2.83 -20.51 -24.58
N ILE A 318 -1.71 -19.83 -24.82
CA ILE A 318 -1.39 -18.56 -24.16
C ILE A 318 -1.98 -17.34 -24.87
N PHE A 319 -2.26 -17.40 -26.18
CA PHE A 319 -2.71 -16.24 -26.97
C PHE A 319 -4.00 -15.61 -26.46
N LYS A 320 -5.05 -16.43 -26.21
CA LYS A 320 -6.33 -15.92 -25.72
C LYS A 320 -6.23 -15.33 -24.30
N PRO A 321 -5.60 -16.00 -23.30
CA PRO A 321 -5.30 -15.40 -22.01
C PRO A 321 -4.50 -14.10 -22.14
N SER A 322 -3.48 -14.04 -23.00
CA SER A 322 -2.68 -12.82 -23.18
C SER A 322 -3.53 -11.62 -23.62
N ILE A 323 -4.40 -11.80 -24.61
CA ILE A 323 -5.29 -10.72 -25.06
C ILE A 323 -6.25 -10.30 -23.95
N GLN A 324 -6.87 -11.27 -23.26
CA GLN A 324 -7.82 -10.97 -22.18
C GLN A 324 -7.14 -10.24 -21.02
N GLY A 325 -5.97 -10.72 -20.59
CA GLY A 325 -5.19 -10.12 -19.52
C GLY A 325 -4.72 -8.72 -19.89
N ALA A 326 -4.27 -8.52 -21.13
CA ALA A 326 -3.81 -7.22 -21.62
C ALA A 326 -4.96 -6.21 -21.68
N LEU A 327 -6.09 -6.58 -22.27
CA LEU A 327 -7.29 -5.74 -22.29
C LEU A 327 -7.74 -5.35 -20.88
N PHE A 328 -7.76 -6.31 -19.96
CA PHE A 328 -8.18 -6.07 -18.59
C PHE A 328 -7.21 -5.14 -17.84
N ALA A 329 -5.90 -5.40 -17.95
CA ALA A 329 -4.88 -4.54 -17.34
C ALA A 329 -4.91 -3.12 -17.93
N THR A 330 -5.07 -2.99 -19.25
CA THR A 330 -5.18 -1.69 -19.92
C THR A 330 -6.41 -0.92 -19.45
N ILE A 331 -7.58 -1.56 -19.35
CA ILE A 331 -8.80 -0.91 -18.84
C ILE A 331 -8.57 -0.39 -17.42
N LEU A 332 -8.00 -1.21 -16.54
CA LEU A 332 -7.77 -0.82 -15.15
C LEU A 332 -6.72 0.29 -14.99
N ILE A 333 -5.68 0.31 -15.83
CA ILE A 333 -4.61 1.31 -15.73
C ILE A 333 -4.96 2.60 -16.48
N SER A 334 -5.85 2.54 -17.49
CA SER A 334 -6.20 3.68 -18.34
C SER A 334 -6.61 4.96 -17.60
N PRO A 335 -7.35 4.94 -16.46
CA PRO A 335 -7.69 6.17 -15.77
C PRO A 335 -6.47 6.94 -15.27
N LEU A 336 -5.43 6.24 -14.81
CA LEU A 336 -4.15 6.86 -14.42
C LEU A 336 -3.47 7.52 -15.63
N LEU A 337 -3.42 6.81 -16.76
CA LEU A 337 -2.78 7.32 -17.97
C LEU A 337 -3.48 8.57 -18.50
N ILE A 338 -4.82 8.55 -18.51
CA ILE A 338 -5.64 9.69 -18.92
C ILE A 338 -5.47 10.85 -17.95
N PHE A 339 -5.52 10.58 -16.64
CA PHE A 339 -5.30 11.59 -15.60
C PHE A 339 -3.96 12.30 -15.81
N ASN A 340 -2.86 11.56 -15.97
CA ASN A 340 -1.53 12.13 -16.11
C ASN A 340 -1.40 12.98 -17.39
N ILE A 341 -2.06 12.61 -18.49
CA ILE A 341 -2.11 13.42 -19.72
C ILE A 341 -2.83 14.75 -19.47
N PHE A 342 -3.96 14.74 -18.75
CA PHE A 342 -4.65 15.98 -18.42
C PHE A 342 -3.83 16.86 -17.49
N THR A 343 -3.25 16.30 -16.42
CA THR A 343 -2.61 17.13 -15.40
C THR A 343 -1.20 17.59 -15.77
N SER A 344 -0.41 16.76 -16.47
CA SER A 344 0.99 17.05 -16.82
C SER A 344 1.30 17.09 -18.31
N GLY A 345 0.42 16.52 -19.15
CA GLY A 345 0.72 16.26 -20.55
C GLY A 345 1.57 15.03 -20.82
N CYS A 346 1.97 14.28 -19.79
CA CYS A 346 2.77 13.07 -19.90
C CYS A 346 2.02 11.84 -19.41
N MET A 347 1.99 10.77 -20.20
CA MET A 347 1.24 9.56 -19.84
C MET A 347 1.84 8.83 -18.62
N LEU A 348 3.18 8.76 -18.53
CA LEU A 348 3.91 8.03 -17.48
C LEU A 348 4.67 8.95 -16.52
N PHE A 349 4.14 10.16 -16.25
CA PHE A 349 4.75 11.11 -15.32
C PHE A 349 5.15 10.43 -13.99
N PRO A 350 6.36 10.70 -13.42
CA PRO A 350 7.36 11.70 -13.82
C PRO A 350 8.30 11.25 -14.95
N SER A 351 8.08 10.09 -15.59
CA SER A 351 8.85 9.72 -16.76
C SER A 351 8.51 10.65 -17.93
N SER A 352 9.54 11.05 -18.68
CA SER A 352 9.40 11.78 -19.94
C SER A 352 8.91 10.90 -21.11
N LEU A 353 8.74 9.59 -20.88
CA LEU A 353 8.20 8.67 -21.87
C LEU A 353 6.72 8.99 -22.15
N PHE A 354 6.40 9.10 -23.44
CA PHE A 354 5.04 9.39 -23.93
C PHE A 354 4.46 10.73 -23.42
N CYS A 355 5.27 11.78 -23.47
CA CYS A 355 4.83 13.16 -23.27
C CYS A 355 4.31 13.80 -24.57
N PHE A 356 3.24 14.57 -24.45
CA PHE A 356 2.62 15.33 -25.53
C PHE A 356 2.91 16.82 -25.36
N ASN A 357 3.01 17.55 -26.47
CA ASN A 357 3.17 19.01 -26.46
C ASN A 357 1.79 19.70 -26.48
N LEU A 358 1.11 19.70 -25.34
CA LEU A 358 -0.19 20.34 -25.14
C LEU A 358 0.01 21.74 -24.53
N PRO A 359 -0.98 22.65 -24.65
CA PRO A 359 -0.90 23.98 -24.04
C PRO A 359 -0.71 23.96 -22.52
N TRP A 360 -1.18 22.90 -21.86
CA TRP A 360 -1.10 22.68 -20.42
C TRP A 360 -0.02 21.67 -20.00
N SER A 361 0.83 21.20 -20.94
CA SER A 361 1.92 20.29 -20.60
C SER A 361 3.05 20.99 -19.86
N LEU A 362 3.70 20.31 -18.92
CA LEU A 362 5.02 20.72 -18.43
C LEU A 362 6.05 20.70 -19.58
N SER A 363 7.07 21.54 -19.50
CA SER A 363 8.21 21.45 -20.43
C SER A 363 8.96 20.13 -20.22
N LEU A 364 9.52 19.57 -21.31
CA LEU A 364 10.28 18.32 -21.23
C LEU A 364 11.49 18.43 -20.29
N THR A 365 12.11 19.62 -20.21
CA THR A 365 13.21 19.89 -19.28
C THR A 365 12.73 19.79 -17.84
N LYS A 366 11.60 20.41 -17.48
CA LYS A 366 11.02 20.33 -16.13
C LYS A 366 10.64 18.90 -15.75
N VAL A 367 10.05 18.12 -16.67
CA VAL A 367 9.73 16.71 -16.42
C VAL A 367 11.01 15.90 -16.13
N GLN A 368 12.09 16.13 -16.88
CA GLN A 368 13.37 15.47 -16.65
C GLN A 368 14.00 15.91 -15.33
N GLU A 369 13.97 17.20 -14.99
CA GLU A 369 14.42 17.74 -13.70
C GLU A 369 13.69 17.05 -12.55
N SER A 370 12.35 16.99 -12.56
CA SER A 370 11.57 16.31 -11.52
C SER A 370 11.92 14.82 -11.38
N TYR A 371 12.17 14.12 -12.48
CA TYR A 371 12.59 12.71 -12.44
C TYR A 371 13.98 12.55 -11.79
N GLN A 372 14.93 13.43 -12.13
CA GLN A 372 16.28 13.38 -11.56
C GLN A 372 16.28 13.80 -10.09
N GLU A 373 15.49 14.80 -9.69
CA GLU A 373 15.35 15.22 -8.29
C GLU A 373 14.82 14.08 -7.42
N ILE A 374 13.78 13.37 -7.88
CA ILE A 374 13.26 12.19 -7.17
C ILE A 374 14.37 11.13 -7.02
N LYS A 375 15.14 10.89 -8.08
CA LYS A 375 16.20 9.88 -8.06
C LYS A 375 17.38 10.28 -7.17
N ALA A 376 17.82 11.53 -7.25
CA ALA A 376 18.91 12.09 -6.46
C ALA A 376 18.55 12.13 -4.97
N TRP A 377 17.34 12.60 -4.64
CA TRP A 377 16.85 12.67 -3.26
C TRP A 377 16.87 11.30 -2.58
N ASN A 378 16.45 10.24 -3.27
CA ASN A 378 16.45 8.89 -2.69
C ASN A 378 17.83 8.22 -2.61
N ARG A 379 18.84 8.78 -3.28
CA ARG A 379 20.23 8.28 -3.24
C ARG A 379 21.10 9.03 -2.24
N TRP A 380 20.93 10.35 -2.18
CA TRP A 380 21.81 11.25 -1.43
C TRP A 380 21.10 11.95 -0.26
N ILE A 381 19.78 11.80 -0.11
CA ILE A 381 18.95 12.55 0.86
C ILE A 381 19.06 14.06 0.61
N GLY A 382 19.12 14.44 -0.66
CA GLY A 382 19.35 15.81 -1.09
C GLY A 382 19.84 15.88 -2.53
N ALA A 383 20.48 16.99 -2.86
CA ALA A 383 21.07 17.21 -4.17
C ALA A 383 22.28 16.28 -4.39
N GLU A 384 22.43 15.81 -5.62
CA GLU A 384 23.59 15.03 -6.04
C GLU A 384 24.86 15.90 -6.02
N PRO A 385 25.95 15.47 -5.36
CA PRO A 385 27.24 16.14 -5.43
C PRO A 385 27.79 16.15 -6.87
N THR A 386 28.41 17.25 -7.28
CA THR A 386 28.94 17.41 -8.64
C THR A 386 30.06 16.42 -8.93
N GLY A 387 29.86 15.55 -9.93
CA GLY A 387 30.92 14.67 -10.47
C GLY A 387 31.00 13.27 -9.86
N GLU A 388 30.09 12.88 -8.97
CA GLU A 388 30.09 11.55 -8.33
C GLU A 388 28.87 10.70 -8.69
N THR A 389 29.07 9.58 -9.39
CA THR A 389 27.95 8.71 -9.84
C THR A 389 27.72 7.48 -8.96
N LEU A 390 28.74 7.02 -8.21
CA LEU A 390 28.71 5.81 -7.39
C LEU A 390 28.90 6.07 -5.88
N GLY A 391 29.26 7.30 -5.48
CA GLY A 391 29.50 7.68 -4.08
C GLY A 391 28.25 7.62 -3.20
N TRP A 392 27.06 7.49 -3.78
CA TRP A 392 25.78 7.52 -3.07
C TRP A 392 25.53 6.30 -2.17
N VAL A 393 26.21 5.17 -2.41
CA VAL A 393 25.91 3.90 -1.71
C VAL A 393 26.12 4.02 -0.21
N GLN A 394 27.19 4.67 0.24
CA GLN A 394 27.47 4.82 1.68
C GLN A 394 26.46 5.75 2.38
N PRO A 395 26.24 7.00 1.92
CA PRO A 395 25.20 7.88 2.49
C PRO A 395 23.80 7.24 2.48
N TRP A 396 23.49 6.50 1.42
CA TRP A 396 22.26 5.73 1.33
C TRP A 396 22.17 4.63 2.39
N ILE A 397 23.19 3.78 2.55
CA ILE A 397 23.20 2.76 3.61
C ILE A 397 23.04 3.42 4.97
N GLU A 398 23.69 4.56 5.21
CA GLU A 398 23.64 5.27 6.49
C GLU A 398 22.26 5.82 6.83
N SER A 399 21.44 6.18 5.84
CA SER A 399 20.08 6.68 6.04
C SER A 399 19.00 5.61 5.99
N GLU A 400 19.17 4.65 5.10
CA GLU A 400 18.23 3.55 4.83
C GLU A 400 18.71 2.24 5.47
N ARG A 401 19.46 2.31 6.59
CA ARG A 401 20.14 1.17 7.26
C ARG A 401 19.27 -0.08 7.38
N GLN A 402 18.04 0.08 7.83
CA GLN A 402 17.09 -1.02 8.02
C GLN A 402 16.73 -1.70 6.70
N PHE A 403 16.54 -0.90 5.65
CA PHE A 403 16.19 -1.39 4.33
C PHE A 403 17.38 -2.02 3.62
N ALA A 404 18.56 -1.41 3.72
CA ALA A 404 19.82 -1.99 3.25
C ALA A 404 20.07 -3.36 3.89
N PHE A 405 19.82 -3.49 5.21
CA PHE A 405 19.91 -4.76 5.92
C PHE A 405 18.90 -5.79 5.40
N LEU A 406 17.63 -5.41 5.21
CA LEU A 406 16.60 -6.32 4.69
C LEU A 406 16.90 -6.76 3.24
N ILE A 407 17.50 -5.90 2.42
CA ILE A 407 18.04 -6.25 1.10
C ILE A 407 19.15 -7.28 1.23
N LEU A 408 20.12 -7.09 2.15
CA LEU A 408 21.17 -8.07 2.41
C LEU A 408 20.59 -9.43 2.81
N CYS A 409 19.60 -9.46 3.72
CA CYS A 409 18.87 -10.68 4.06
C CYS A 409 18.19 -11.32 2.84
N SER A 410 17.62 -10.53 1.94
CA SER A 410 17.01 -11.01 0.71
C SER A 410 18.03 -11.64 -0.23
N VAL A 411 19.20 -11.03 -0.39
CA VAL A 411 20.31 -11.55 -1.23
C VAL A 411 20.84 -12.86 -0.66
N ILE A 412 21.09 -12.94 0.66
CA ILE A 412 21.52 -14.16 1.33
C ILE A 412 20.45 -15.25 1.16
N THR A 413 19.18 -14.90 1.37
CA THR A 413 18.05 -15.84 1.24
C THR A 413 17.93 -16.35 -0.19
N LEU A 414 18.10 -15.49 -1.20
CA LEU A 414 18.12 -15.90 -2.60
C LEU A 414 19.22 -16.93 -2.85
N GLY A 415 20.45 -16.67 -2.40
CA GLY A 415 21.55 -17.62 -2.52
C GLY A 415 21.22 -18.99 -1.90
N LEU A 416 20.64 -19.01 -0.70
CA LEU A 416 20.21 -20.24 -0.02
C LEU A 416 19.09 -20.96 -0.78
N LEU A 417 18.09 -20.23 -1.29
CA LEU A 417 16.99 -20.79 -2.07
C LEU A 417 17.48 -21.42 -3.37
N LEU A 418 18.48 -20.83 -4.03
CA LEU A 418 19.10 -21.39 -5.23
C LEU A 418 19.91 -22.66 -4.92
N ILE A 419 20.65 -22.70 -3.80
CA ILE A 419 21.44 -23.86 -3.37
C ILE A 419 20.54 -25.04 -2.97
N TYR A 420 19.46 -24.78 -2.23
CA TYR A 420 18.56 -25.80 -1.69
C TYR A 420 17.26 -25.99 -2.50
N ASP A 421 17.19 -25.46 -3.72
CA ASP A 421 15.95 -25.35 -4.52
C ASP A 421 15.23 -26.70 -4.68
N ARG A 422 15.97 -27.76 -4.98
CA ARG A 422 15.42 -29.11 -5.19
C ARG A 422 14.77 -29.70 -3.95
N LYS A 423 15.16 -29.25 -2.75
CA LYS A 423 14.57 -29.72 -1.50
C LYS A 423 13.23 -29.05 -1.26
N ILE A 424 13.03 -27.80 -1.68
CA ILE A 424 11.83 -27.00 -1.39
C ILE A 424 10.76 -27.22 -2.46
N VAL A 425 9.75 -28.03 -2.13
CA VAL A 425 8.63 -28.35 -3.02
C VAL A 425 7.39 -27.56 -2.59
N ILE A 426 7.37 -26.27 -2.93
CA ILE A 426 6.22 -25.39 -2.68
C ILE A 426 5.78 -24.80 -4.01
N LYS A 427 4.52 -25.02 -4.38
CA LYS A 427 3.94 -24.45 -5.61
C LYS A 427 3.95 -22.93 -5.51
N GLY A 428 4.40 -22.28 -6.57
CA GLY A 428 4.48 -20.82 -6.64
C GLY A 428 5.75 -20.19 -6.07
N LYS A 429 6.70 -20.98 -5.55
CA LYS A 429 7.98 -20.46 -5.02
C LYS A 429 8.71 -19.53 -5.99
N TYR A 430 8.74 -19.87 -7.28
CA TYR A 430 9.44 -19.05 -8.28
C TYR A 430 8.74 -17.71 -8.52
N TYR A 431 7.41 -17.63 -8.39
CA TYR A 431 6.73 -16.34 -8.48
C TYR A 431 7.10 -15.43 -7.30
N VAL A 432 7.20 -15.97 -6.08
CA VAL A 432 7.65 -15.21 -4.91
C VAL A 432 9.11 -14.79 -5.07
N ILE A 433 9.98 -15.68 -5.56
CA ILE A 433 11.39 -15.38 -5.82
C ILE A 433 11.52 -14.25 -6.84
N ILE A 434 10.88 -14.38 -8.01
CA ILE A 434 10.94 -13.39 -9.08
C ILE A 434 10.33 -12.07 -8.61
N MET A 435 9.21 -12.10 -7.87
CA MET A 435 8.58 -10.88 -7.34
C MET A 435 9.49 -10.13 -6.38
N GLY A 436 10.15 -10.84 -5.46
CA GLY A 436 11.13 -10.25 -4.54
C GLY A 436 12.34 -9.68 -5.29
N THR A 437 12.95 -10.46 -6.18
CA THR A 437 14.19 -10.06 -6.87
C THR A 437 13.98 -8.97 -7.92
N ALA A 438 13.02 -9.13 -8.82
CA ALA A 438 12.73 -8.14 -9.85
C ALA A 438 12.24 -6.83 -9.24
N GLY A 439 11.42 -6.90 -8.18
CA GLY A 439 10.99 -5.73 -7.42
C GLY A 439 12.15 -4.99 -6.74
N LEU A 440 13.06 -5.71 -6.10
CA LEU A 440 14.26 -5.11 -5.50
C LEU A 440 15.19 -4.48 -6.56
N ILE A 441 15.42 -5.14 -7.69
CA ILE A 441 16.20 -4.58 -8.81
C ILE A 441 15.55 -3.28 -9.32
N TYR A 442 14.23 -3.29 -9.51
CA TYR A 442 13.48 -2.11 -9.91
C TYR A 442 13.65 -0.96 -8.91
N VAL A 443 13.50 -1.22 -7.61
CA VAL A 443 13.63 -0.20 -6.56
C VAL A 443 15.06 0.34 -6.47
N LEU A 444 16.08 -0.52 -6.53
CA LEU A 444 17.49 -0.11 -6.48
C LEU A 444 17.92 0.72 -7.71
N THR A 445 17.32 0.46 -8.87
CA THR A 445 17.61 1.21 -10.10
C THR A 445 16.85 2.53 -10.21
N SER A 446 15.65 2.62 -9.60
CA SER A 446 14.78 3.80 -9.66
C SER A 446 14.96 4.72 -8.45
N ALA A 447 14.49 4.31 -7.27
CA ALA A 447 14.48 5.09 -6.04
C ALA A 447 14.67 4.15 -4.83
N PRO A 448 15.91 4.00 -4.32
CA PRO A 448 16.22 3.00 -3.30
C PRO A 448 15.76 3.45 -1.91
N THR A 449 14.48 3.39 -1.59
CA THR A 449 14.00 3.66 -0.21
C THR A 449 13.03 2.58 0.24
N TRP A 450 12.99 2.34 1.55
CA TRP A 450 12.06 1.40 2.17
C TRP A 450 10.60 1.67 1.76
N ARG A 451 10.26 2.94 1.51
CA ARG A 451 8.91 3.37 1.08
C ARG A 451 8.43 2.71 -0.21
N PHE A 452 9.34 2.39 -1.13
CA PHE A 452 9.02 1.68 -2.38
C PHE A 452 9.38 0.19 -2.30
N GLY A 453 10.37 -0.18 -1.49
CA GLY A 453 10.97 -1.50 -1.50
C GLY A 453 10.56 -2.47 -0.40
N LEU A 454 9.98 -2.01 0.70
CA LEU A 454 9.73 -2.84 1.89
C LEU A 454 8.89 -4.08 1.57
N GLY A 455 7.83 -3.91 0.76
CA GLY A 455 6.96 -5.02 0.34
C GLY A 455 7.71 -6.10 -0.48
N TYR A 456 8.69 -5.72 -1.30
CA TYR A 456 9.50 -6.66 -2.08
C TYR A 456 10.61 -7.30 -1.24
N ALA A 457 11.27 -6.51 -0.40
CA ALA A 457 12.39 -6.93 0.43
C ALA A 457 11.98 -7.92 1.52
N CYS A 458 10.73 -7.91 1.99
CA CYS A 458 10.29 -8.88 2.98
C CYS A 458 9.96 -10.26 2.39
N LEU A 459 9.74 -10.38 1.07
CA LEU A 459 9.19 -11.61 0.45
C LEU A 459 10.13 -12.81 0.61
N LEU A 460 11.41 -12.67 0.25
CA LEU A 460 12.35 -13.80 0.27
C LEU A 460 12.66 -14.25 1.70
N PRO A 461 13.04 -13.36 2.64
CA PRO A 461 13.27 -13.75 4.02
C PRO A 461 12.03 -14.41 4.63
N ALA A 462 10.83 -13.84 4.43
CA ALA A 462 9.59 -14.43 4.94
C ALA A 462 9.32 -15.82 4.36
N PHE A 463 9.60 -16.04 3.07
CA PHE A 463 9.40 -17.33 2.41
C PHE A 463 10.32 -18.42 2.99
N LEU A 464 11.63 -18.14 3.11
CA LEU A 464 12.58 -19.11 3.65
C LEU A 464 12.29 -19.43 5.12
N LEU A 465 12.00 -18.40 5.91
CA LEU A 465 11.65 -18.59 7.32
C LEU A 465 10.33 -19.34 7.49
N ALA A 466 9.35 -19.12 6.62
CA ALA A 466 8.12 -19.88 6.60
C ALA A 466 8.36 -21.36 6.26
N GLU A 467 9.26 -21.64 5.32
CA GLU A 467 9.63 -23.02 4.97
C GLU A 467 10.27 -23.72 6.16
N TYR A 468 11.16 -23.01 6.85
CA TYR A 468 11.82 -23.51 8.05
C TYR A 468 10.81 -23.80 9.17
N CYS A 469 9.93 -22.84 9.49
CA CYS A 469 8.90 -22.97 10.50
C CYS A 469 7.86 -24.05 10.18
N TYR A 470 7.55 -24.24 8.90
CA TYR A 470 6.60 -25.26 8.46
C TYR A 470 7.20 -26.67 8.53
N ARG A 471 8.50 -26.83 8.22
CA ARG A 471 9.19 -28.13 8.27
C ARG A 471 9.64 -28.57 9.66
N HIS A 472 10.16 -27.63 10.44
CA HIS A 472 10.73 -27.95 11.75
C HIS A 472 9.71 -27.73 12.84
N SER A 473 9.65 -28.68 13.77
CA SER A 473 8.80 -28.63 14.96
C SER A 473 8.78 -27.24 15.62
N ARG A 474 7.61 -26.86 16.14
CA ARG A 474 7.25 -25.56 16.72
C ARG A 474 8.25 -24.99 17.75
N LYS A 475 9.12 -25.83 18.32
CA LYS A 475 10.14 -25.42 19.29
C LYS A 475 11.22 -24.49 18.71
N ARG A 476 11.42 -24.45 17.37
CA ARG A 476 12.41 -23.55 16.72
C ARG A 476 11.79 -22.29 16.07
N ILE A 477 10.47 -22.09 16.19
CA ILE A 477 9.76 -20.84 15.81
C ILE A 477 10.40 -19.64 16.48
N LEU A 478 10.89 -19.84 17.70
CA LEU A 478 11.47 -18.79 18.48
C LEU A 478 12.81 -18.30 17.95
N SER A 479 13.65 -19.22 17.46
CA SER A 479 14.91 -18.90 16.80
C SER A 479 14.67 -18.03 15.58
N VAL A 480 13.59 -18.30 14.84
CA VAL A 480 13.17 -17.52 13.67
C VAL A 480 12.64 -16.14 14.06
N LEU A 481 11.81 -16.03 15.11
CA LEU A 481 11.34 -14.75 15.63
C LEU A 481 12.49 -13.92 16.21
N VAL A 482 13.45 -14.57 16.86
CA VAL A 482 14.70 -13.98 17.36
C VAL A 482 15.54 -13.48 16.19
N ILE A 483 15.77 -14.28 15.14
CA ILE A 483 16.57 -13.89 13.96
C ILE A 483 15.88 -12.77 13.17
N SER A 484 14.57 -12.88 12.94
CA SER A 484 13.75 -11.85 12.27
C SER A 484 13.62 -10.58 13.11
N GLY A 485 13.65 -10.73 14.44
CA GLY A 485 13.75 -9.61 15.36
C GLY A 485 15.13 -8.95 15.27
N THR A 486 16.22 -9.72 15.37
CA THR A 486 17.58 -9.20 15.27
C THR A 486 17.88 -8.55 13.91
N ALA A 487 17.19 -8.98 12.86
CA ALA A 487 17.22 -8.33 11.54
C ALA A 487 16.71 -6.87 11.59
N ASN A 488 15.74 -6.60 12.46
CA ASN A 488 15.25 -5.26 12.75
C ASN A 488 16.06 -4.56 13.87
N ALA A 489 17.07 -5.21 14.46
CA ALA A 489 17.83 -4.72 15.63
C ALA A 489 19.11 -3.94 15.28
N TRP A 490 19.26 -3.44 14.06
CA TRP A 490 20.34 -2.52 13.66
C TRP A 490 20.02 -1.05 13.90
N LEU A 491 18.97 -0.76 14.66
CA LEU A 491 18.72 0.58 15.13
C LEU A 491 19.76 0.95 16.20
N GLU A 492 19.99 2.25 16.41
CA GLU A 492 20.78 2.72 17.56
C GLU A 492 20.33 2.00 18.85
N LEU A 493 21.27 1.69 19.76
CA LEU A 493 20.99 1.04 21.05
C LEU A 493 19.93 1.79 21.88
N THR A 494 19.75 3.08 21.61
CA THR A 494 18.77 3.99 22.20
C THR A 494 17.40 3.95 21.53
N SER A 495 17.29 3.37 20.33
CA SER A 495 16.06 3.31 19.59
C SER A 495 15.04 2.40 20.31
N PRO A 496 13.79 2.84 20.42
CA PRO A 496 12.75 2.02 20.99
C PRO A 496 12.49 0.73 20.21
N SER A 497 12.60 0.70 18.88
CA SER A 497 12.42 -0.54 18.12
C SER A 497 13.49 -1.59 18.46
N PHE A 498 14.72 -1.18 18.82
CA PHE A 498 15.76 -2.10 19.26
C PHE A 498 15.40 -2.67 20.62
N LEU A 499 15.04 -1.81 21.57
CA LEU A 499 14.59 -2.22 22.90
C LEU A 499 13.37 -3.15 22.81
N LEU A 500 12.43 -2.84 21.91
CA LEU A 500 11.24 -3.63 21.65
C LEU A 500 11.64 -5.03 21.26
N ILE A 501 12.34 -5.10 20.15
CA ILE A 501 12.65 -6.35 19.51
C ILE A 501 13.63 -7.16 20.35
N PHE A 502 14.61 -6.53 21.00
CA PHE A 502 15.47 -7.15 21.99
C PHE A 502 14.67 -7.74 23.16
N THR A 503 13.69 -7.00 23.70
CA THR A 503 12.84 -7.48 24.80
C THR A 503 11.93 -8.62 24.34
N LEU A 504 11.35 -8.53 23.14
CA LEU A 504 10.54 -9.60 22.55
C LEU A 504 11.37 -10.85 22.31
N THR A 505 12.59 -10.68 21.81
CA THR A 505 13.59 -11.73 21.54
C THR A 505 14.05 -12.39 22.85
N PHE A 506 14.40 -11.60 23.86
CA PHE A 506 14.82 -12.06 25.17
C PHE A 506 13.71 -12.82 25.90
N LEU A 507 12.50 -12.25 25.98
CA LEU A 507 11.36 -12.93 26.58
C LEU A 507 10.97 -14.19 25.83
N SER A 508 11.07 -14.15 24.52
CA SER A 508 10.89 -15.32 23.67
C SER A 508 11.89 -16.43 24.06
N ILE A 509 13.18 -16.09 24.23
CA ILE A 509 14.24 -17.04 24.63
C ILE A 509 13.93 -17.64 26.01
N VAL A 510 13.58 -16.79 26.98
CA VAL A 510 13.15 -17.20 28.33
C VAL A 510 11.94 -18.13 28.25
N ALA A 511 10.92 -17.79 27.47
CA ALA A 511 9.72 -18.61 27.33
C ALA A 511 9.95 -19.93 26.61
N THR A 512 11.00 -20.04 25.79
CA THR A 512 11.36 -21.30 25.14
C THR A 512 12.13 -22.22 26.07
N TYR A 513 12.97 -21.63 26.94
CA TYR A 513 13.64 -22.34 28.02
C TYR A 513 12.64 -22.84 29.09
N PHE A 514 11.58 -22.06 29.36
CA PHE A 514 10.53 -22.37 30.33
C PHE A 514 9.20 -22.84 29.71
N TYR A 515 9.18 -23.22 28.42
CA TYR A 515 7.98 -23.47 27.60
C TYR A 515 7.01 -24.52 28.16
N GLN A 516 7.52 -25.47 28.93
CA GLN A 516 6.70 -26.50 29.59
C GLN A 516 6.04 -26.02 30.88
N LYS A 517 6.50 -24.90 31.46
CA LYS A 517 6.00 -24.36 32.74
C LYS A 517 5.18 -23.08 32.60
N ILE A 518 5.28 -22.37 31.48
CA ILE A 518 4.60 -21.07 31.29
C ILE A 518 3.31 -21.26 30.47
N ASN A 519 2.20 -20.73 30.99
CA ASN A 519 0.95 -20.67 30.25
C ASN A 519 1.12 -19.80 28.99
N ARG A 520 0.81 -20.37 27.81
CA ARG A 520 0.93 -19.67 26.51
C ARG A 520 0.24 -18.31 26.50
N TRP A 521 -0.91 -18.19 27.15
CA TRP A 521 -1.65 -16.95 27.23
C TRP A 521 -0.87 -15.88 28.01
N GLN A 522 -0.34 -16.22 29.18
CA GLN A 522 0.47 -15.29 29.99
C GLN A 522 1.70 -14.80 29.21
N PHE A 523 2.36 -15.69 28.48
CA PHE A 523 3.51 -15.31 27.66
C PHE A 523 3.14 -14.28 26.58
N PHE A 524 2.13 -14.57 25.75
CA PHE A 524 1.71 -13.63 24.70
C PHE A 524 1.14 -12.33 25.26
N THR A 525 0.50 -12.36 26.43
CA THR A 525 0.06 -11.14 27.13
C THR A 525 1.24 -10.27 27.56
N VAL A 526 2.25 -10.84 28.21
CA VAL A 526 3.46 -10.10 28.63
C VAL A 526 4.22 -9.56 27.42
N LEU A 527 4.37 -10.39 26.38
CA LEU A 527 4.98 -10.00 25.11
C LEU A 527 4.24 -8.82 24.48
N SER A 528 2.90 -8.87 24.45
CA SER A 528 2.08 -7.79 23.92
C SER A 528 2.21 -6.52 24.77
N MET A 529 2.20 -6.61 26.09
CA MET A 529 2.33 -5.46 26.99
C MET A 529 3.66 -4.74 26.81
N LEU A 530 4.77 -5.48 26.80
CA LEU A 530 6.09 -4.91 26.53
C LEU A 530 6.17 -4.38 25.11
N SER A 531 5.47 -5.01 24.16
CA SER A 531 5.36 -4.46 22.82
C SER A 531 4.78 -3.06 22.81
N PHE A 532 3.61 -2.91 23.42
CA PHE A 532 2.92 -1.63 23.52
C PHE A 532 3.71 -0.58 24.30
N LEU A 533 4.40 -0.96 25.38
CA LEU A 533 5.21 -0.01 26.17
C LEU A 533 6.32 0.61 25.34
N ILE A 534 7.03 -0.20 24.58
CA ILE A 534 8.21 0.27 23.86
C ILE A 534 7.81 1.03 22.60
N ILE A 535 6.79 0.51 21.89
CA ILE A 535 6.15 1.22 20.78
C ILE A 535 5.58 2.57 21.25
N GLY A 536 4.90 2.60 22.39
CA GLY A 536 4.34 3.82 22.99
C GLY A 536 5.42 4.83 23.36
N ARG A 537 6.54 4.39 23.95
CA ARG A 537 7.69 5.26 24.23
C ARG A 537 8.26 5.89 22.96
N HIS A 538 8.44 5.11 21.89
CA HIS A 538 8.88 5.65 20.59
C HIS A 538 7.96 6.72 20.07
N TYR A 539 6.68 6.41 20.09
CA TYR A 539 5.65 7.27 19.56
C TYR A 539 5.64 8.61 20.30
N LEU A 540 5.70 8.56 21.64
CA LEU A 540 5.80 9.76 22.47
C LEU A 540 7.06 10.59 22.15
N LEU A 541 8.23 9.96 22.01
CA LEU A 541 9.48 10.66 21.67
C LEU A 541 9.42 11.30 20.28
N THR A 542 8.86 10.59 19.30
CA THR A 542 8.71 11.07 17.92
C THR A 542 7.79 12.29 17.87
N TYR A 543 6.67 12.25 18.57
CA TYR A 543 5.73 13.37 18.65
C TYR A 543 6.31 14.55 19.43
N ALA A 544 7.01 14.29 20.53
CA ALA A 544 7.71 15.32 21.28
C ALA A 544 8.80 16.03 20.45
N HIS A 545 9.56 15.29 19.63
CA HIS A 545 10.54 15.85 18.71
C HIS A 545 9.90 16.81 17.69
N ASN A 546 8.72 16.45 17.19
CA ASN A 546 7.92 17.30 16.28
C ASN A 546 7.12 18.39 17.00
N ARG A 547 7.33 18.59 18.32
CA ARG A 547 6.60 19.55 19.17
C ARG A 547 5.08 19.35 19.17
N ILE A 548 4.61 18.13 18.91
CA ILE A 548 3.19 17.77 18.98
C ILE A 548 2.92 17.01 20.27
N ASN A 549 1.95 17.48 21.05
CA ASN A 549 1.51 16.81 22.27
C ASN A 549 0.55 15.66 21.94
N VAL A 550 0.88 14.44 22.39
CA VAL A 550 -0.03 13.29 22.31
C VAL A 550 -1.19 13.51 23.28
N LYS A 551 -2.43 13.48 22.77
CA LYS A 551 -3.64 13.73 23.55
C LYS A 551 -4.74 12.73 23.20
N ILE A 552 -5.66 12.51 24.13
CA ILE A 552 -6.85 11.71 23.86
C ILE A 552 -7.86 12.60 23.14
N HIS A 553 -8.23 12.20 21.93
CA HIS A 553 -9.22 12.87 21.09
C HIS A 553 -10.46 11.98 20.96
N PRO A 554 -11.41 12.01 21.92
CA PRO A 554 -12.48 11.01 21.99
C PRO A 554 -13.39 11.07 20.75
N LEU A 555 -13.84 12.26 20.35
CA LEU A 555 -14.79 12.44 19.25
C LEU A 555 -14.07 12.59 17.90
N PHE A 556 -13.52 13.76 17.62
CA PHE A 556 -12.79 14.11 16.40
C PHE A 556 -11.28 14.17 16.64
N PRO A 557 -10.44 13.73 15.70
CA PRO A 557 -9.04 14.13 15.67
C PRO A 557 -8.91 15.67 15.55
N PRO A 558 -7.75 16.23 15.92
CA PRO A 558 -7.48 17.64 15.70
C PRO A 558 -7.41 17.93 14.19
N SER A 559 -7.73 19.16 13.79
CA SER A 559 -7.57 19.56 12.39
C SER A 559 -6.10 19.75 12.05
N LEU A 560 -5.73 19.62 10.76
CA LEU A 560 -4.36 19.91 10.30
C LEU A 560 -3.89 21.33 10.70
N GLN A 561 -4.80 22.30 10.79
CA GLN A 561 -4.46 23.65 11.23
C GLN A 561 -4.27 23.77 12.75
N GLU A 562 -4.89 22.88 13.54
CA GLU A 562 -4.75 22.86 15.00
C GLU A 562 -3.45 22.16 15.45
N THR A 563 -2.86 21.31 14.60
CA THR A 563 -1.72 20.45 14.95
C THR A 563 -0.36 21.06 14.64
N HIS A 564 -0.32 22.03 13.74
CA HIS A 564 0.89 22.75 13.35
C HIS A 564 0.78 24.21 13.81
N PRO A 565 1.90 24.90 14.07
CA PRO A 565 1.85 26.34 14.32
C PRO A 565 1.09 27.05 13.20
N PRO A 566 0.50 28.24 13.46
CA PRO A 566 -0.24 28.96 12.44
C PRO A 566 0.66 29.17 11.22
N HIS A 567 0.39 28.43 10.14
CA HIS A 567 1.02 28.70 8.87
C HIS A 567 0.31 29.93 8.32
N GLU A 568 1.02 31.06 8.35
CA GLU A 568 0.59 32.22 7.59
C GLU A 568 0.92 31.98 6.12
N PHE A 569 -0.01 32.37 5.25
CA PHE A 569 0.14 32.23 3.82
C PHE A 569 0.09 33.61 3.19
N ARG A 570 1.02 33.86 2.28
CA ARG A 570 1.00 35.06 1.44
C ARG A 570 0.33 34.71 0.12
N ALA A 571 -0.69 35.49 -0.24
CA ALA A 571 -1.25 35.44 -1.58
C ALA A 571 -0.29 36.12 -2.56
N LEU A 572 0.08 35.40 -3.60
CA LEU A 572 0.82 35.88 -4.76
C LEU A 572 -0.06 35.76 -6.00
N GLN A 573 0.30 36.50 -7.05
CA GLN A 573 -0.46 36.52 -8.29
C GLN A 573 0.50 36.38 -9.47
N THR A 574 0.18 35.47 -10.37
CA THR A 574 0.76 35.41 -11.72
C THR A 574 -0.39 35.54 -12.71
N HIS A 575 -0.35 36.56 -13.57
CA HIS A 575 -1.41 36.86 -14.54
C HIS A 575 -2.82 36.88 -13.88
N ASP A 576 -3.69 35.95 -14.27
CA ASP A 576 -5.07 35.78 -13.79
C ASP A 576 -5.22 34.69 -12.69
N ILE A 577 -4.10 34.20 -12.14
CA ILE A 577 -4.07 33.16 -11.11
C ILE A 577 -3.55 33.74 -9.78
N THR A 578 -4.36 33.64 -8.73
CA THR A 578 -3.92 33.84 -7.34
C THR A 578 -3.53 32.50 -6.73
N TYR A 579 -2.37 32.44 -6.07
CA TYR A 579 -1.89 31.26 -5.36
C TYR A 579 -1.29 31.62 -4.00
N PHE A 580 -1.22 30.64 -3.11
CA PHE A 580 -0.78 30.81 -1.74
C PHE A 580 0.60 30.17 -1.53
N VAL A 581 1.48 30.88 -0.83
CA VAL A 581 2.82 30.42 -0.46
C VAL A 581 2.99 30.51 1.07
N PRO A 582 3.57 29.50 1.73
CA PRO A 582 3.89 29.57 3.16
C PRO A 582 4.87 30.72 3.47
N THR A 583 4.60 31.53 4.50
CA THR A 583 5.48 32.66 4.88
C THR A 583 6.68 32.25 5.72
N ASP A 584 6.65 31.07 6.31
CA ASP A 584 7.72 30.50 7.14
C ASP A 584 8.88 29.92 6.32
N GLY A 585 8.82 30.04 4.99
CA GLY A 585 9.82 29.51 4.06
C GLY A 585 9.79 27.99 3.92
N THR A 586 8.78 27.32 4.46
CA THR A 586 8.62 25.87 4.31
C THR A 586 7.92 25.50 3.00
N GLU A 587 8.03 24.24 2.60
CA GLU A 587 7.31 23.68 1.45
C GLU A 587 5.88 23.24 1.79
N LEU A 588 5.42 23.44 3.02
CA LEU A 588 4.24 22.76 3.56
C LEU A 588 2.97 23.60 3.43
N CYS A 589 2.05 23.14 2.59
CA CYS A 589 0.77 23.79 2.34
C CYS A 589 -0.36 23.35 3.29
N TRP A 590 -0.30 22.14 3.85
CA TRP A 590 -1.33 21.57 4.71
C TRP A 590 -2.74 21.82 4.16
N ALA A 591 -3.64 22.39 4.97
CA ALA A 591 -5.01 22.75 4.61
C ALA A 591 -5.16 24.21 4.15
N ALA A 592 -4.16 24.77 3.46
CA ALA A 592 -4.25 26.08 2.83
C ALA A 592 -5.30 26.09 1.70
N PRO A 593 -5.85 27.26 1.35
CA PRO A 593 -6.70 27.39 0.16
C PRO A 593 -5.95 26.98 -1.13
N LEU A 594 -6.69 26.45 -2.10
CA LEU A 594 -6.16 26.10 -3.42
C LEU A 594 -6.06 27.34 -4.33
N PRO A 595 -5.04 27.42 -5.21
CA PRO A 595 -3.81 26.64 -5.23
C PRO A 595 -2.82 27.09 -4.14
N CYS A 596 -2.16 26.14 -3.48
CA CYS A 596 -0.99 26.42 -2.64
C CYS A 596 0.22 25.64 -3.16
N THR A 597 1.36 26.31 -3.20
CA THR A 597 2.67 25.72 -3.53
C THR A 597 3.78 26.57 -2.93
N TYR A 598 4.95 26.00 -2.66
CA TYR A 598 6.13 26.78 -2.26
C TYR A 598 6.73 27.54 -3.46
N ALA A 599 6.74 26.91 -4.63
CA ALA A 599 7.19 27.50 -5.88
C ALA A 599 6.33 26.95 -7.03
N LEU A 600 6.01 27.80 -7.99
CA LEU A 600 5.34 27.35 -9.21
C LEU A 600 6.31 26.51 -10.03
N SER A 601 5.82 25.40 -10.61
CA SER A 601 6.64 24.61 -11.55
C SER A 601 6.90 25.37 -12.86
N ASP A 602 5.99 26.29 -13.23
CA ASP A 602 6.15 27.26 -14.31
C ASP A 602 5.56 28.63 -13.90
N GLU A 603 6.36 29.69 -13.94
CA GLU A 603 5.94 31.04 -13.51
C GLU A 603 5.06 31.75 -14.55
N ASN A 604 5.15 31.36 -15.83
CA ASN A 604 4.46 32.01 -16.95
C ASN A 604 3.19 31.25 -17.35
N ILE A 605 2.24 31.21 -16.43
CA ILE A 605 0.99 30.47 -16.58
C ILE A 605 -0.23 31.37 -16.44
N GLN A 606 -1.33 30.98 -17.07
CA GLN A 606 -2.63 31.63 -16.98
C GLN A 606 -3.77 30.59 -16.94
N LEU A 607 -4.97 31.02 -16.59
CA LEU A 607 -6.14 30.15 -16.65
C LEU A 607 -6.40 29.71 -18.10
N ARG A 608 -6.66 28.42 -18.26
CA ARG A 608 -7.02 27.81 -19.54
C ARG A 608 -8.42 28.27 -20.01
N ASP A 609 -9.33 28.43 -19.07
CA ASP A 609 -10.70 28.90 -19.29
C ASP A 609 -11.10 29.83 -18.12
N PRO A 610 -10.94 31.15 -18.27
CA PRO A 610 -11.24 32.12 -17.22
C PRO A 610 -12.69 32.06 -16.72
N ALA A 611 -13.66 31.68 -17.56
CA ALA A 611 -15.07 31.59 -17.18
C ALA A 611 -15.34 30.44 -16.18
N ARG A 612 -14.48 29.41 -16.20
CA ARG A 612 -14.54 28.26 -15.28
C ARG A 612 -13.59 28.39 -14.08
N GLY A 613 -12.81 29.45 -14.01
CA GLY A 613 -11.80 29.65 -12.96
C GLY A 613 -10.81 28.47 -12.88
N LEU A 614 -10.44 28.07 -11.66
CA LEU A 614 -9.51 26.95 -11.41
C LEU A 614 -9.98 25.63 -12.03
N ALA A 615 -11.29 25.43 -12.19
CA ALA A 615 -11.85 24.22 -12.82
C ALA A 615 -11.54 24.13 -14.33
N GLY A 616 -11.22 25.25 -14.97
CA GLY A 616 -10.83 25.33 -16.37
C GLY A 616 -9.43 24.75 -16.65
N GLY A 617 -8.58 24.77 -15.63
CA GLY A 617 -7.17 24.37 -15.70
C GLY A 617 -6.23 25.51 -16.04
N PHE A 618 -4.98 25.15 -16.30
CA PHE A 618 -3.86 26.07 -16.46
C PHE A 618 -3.15 25.83 -17.79
N VAL A 619 -2.65 26.88 -18.42
CA VAL A 619 -1.84 26.79 -19.65
C VAL A 619 -0.62 27.68 -19.55
N ARG A 620 0.44 27.30 -20.26
CA ARG A 620 1.63 28.13 -20.41
C ARG A 620 1.36 29.26 -21.39
N ILE A 621 1.88 30.44 -21.08
CA ILE A 621 1.95 31.55 -22.03
C ILE A 621 3.17 31.27 -22.90
N ARG A 622 2.94 30.93 -24.18
CA ARG A 622 4.02 30.80 -25.14
C ARG A 622 4.63 32.18 -25.34
N GLN A 623 5.92 32.31 -25.04
CA GLN A 623 6.72 33.47 -25.47
C GLN A 623 6.86 33.49 -26.99
#